data_AF-A0A2P8K8L8-F1
#
_entry.id   AF-A0A2P8K8L8-F1
#
_cell.length_a   1.000
_cell.length_b   1.000
_cell.length_c   1.000
_cell.angle_alpha   90.00
_cell.angle_beta   90.00
_cell.angle_gamma   90.00
#
_symmetry.space_group_name_H-M   'P 1'
#
loop_
_entity.id
_entity.type
_entity.pdbx_description
1 polymer ?
#
loop_
_entity_poly.entity_id
_entity_poly.type
_entity_poly.pdbx_seq_one_letter_code
_entity_poly.pdbx_strand_id
1 'polypeptide(L)' 'MRVIGLDVHRNFAQVAILDGGLVKDHGRFVMEREAVLAFANKVLTKEDDVVLEATGNTAIIVRLLTPFVEPVKNFVFEA' A
#
# COMPACT_ATOMS: atom_id res chain seq x y z
N MET A 1 -2.58 -15.72 3.99
CA MET A 1 -3.07 -14.33 4.05
C MET A 1 -1.86 -13.45 4.20
N ARG A 2 -1.66 -12.55 3.24
CA ARG A 2 -0.50 -11.65 3.19
C ARG A 2 -1.01 -10.23 3.39
N VAL A 3 -0.34 -9.48 4.25
CA VAL A 3 -0.72 -8.10 4.59
C VAL A 3 0.35 -7.14 4.06
N ILE A 4 -0.09 -6.13 3.32
CA ILE A 4 0.77 -5.13 2.69
C ILE A 4 0.60 -3.82 3.46
N GLY A 5 1.62 -3.44 4.23
CA GLY A 5 1.69 -2.16 4.91
C GLY A 5 2.30 -1.10 4.00
N LEU A 6 1.57 0.00 3.79
CA LEU A 6 2.02 1.17 3.05
C LEU A 6 2.08 2.36 3.99
N ASP A 7 3.28 2.86 4.25
CA ASP A 7 3.51 4.15 4.91
C ASP A 7 3.69 5.21 3.81
N VAL A 8 2.69 6.06 3.64
CA VAL A 8 2.59 7.00 2.52
C VAL A 8 3.00 8.40 2.97
N HIS A 9 4.14 8.84 2.45
CA HIS A 9 4.55 10.24 2.47
C HIS A 9 4.18 10.96 1.17
N ARG A 10 4.37 12.29 1.15
CA ARG A 10 4.07 13.14 -0.02
C ARG A 10 4.77 12.68 -1.31
N ASN A 11 6.00 12.18 -1.20
CA ASN A 11 6.85 11.90 -2.36
C ASN A 11 7.08 10.40 -2.61
N PHE A 12 6.88 9.56 -1.60
CA PHE A 12 7.10 8.12 -1.71
C PHE A 12 6.24 7.36 -0.71
N ALA A 13 6.02 6.08 -1.00
CA ALA A 13 5.47 5.12 -0.04
C ALA A 13 6.52 4.06 0.29
N GLN A 14 6.70 3.77 1.57
CA GLN A 14 7.50 2.65 2.06
C GLN A 14 6.60 1.42 2.22
N VAL A 15 7.11 0.25 1.84
CA VAL A 15 6.34 -0.99 1.77
C VAL A 15 6.90 -2.03 2.72
N ALA A 16 6.04 -2.60 3.56
CA ALA A 16 6.30 -3.78 4.35
C ALA A 16 5.32 -4.89 3.96
N ILE A 17 5.82 -6.12 3.87
CA ILE A 17 4.99 -7.30 3.57
C ILE A 17 5.07 -8.26 4.74
N LEU A 18 3.93 -8.53 5.35
CA LEU A 18 3.75 -9.61 6.32
C LEU A 18 3.21 -10.84 5.59
N ASP A 19 3.98 -11.91 5.57
CA ASP A 19 3.57 -13.19 4.98
C ASP A 19 4.01 -14.35 5.88
N GLY A 20 3.08 -15.24 6.23
CA GLY A 20 3.35 -16.38 7.11
C GLY A 20 3.91 -15.99 8.49
N GLY A 21 3.57 -14.81 9.01
CA GLY A 21 4.09 -14.30 10.30
C GLY A 21 5.46 -13.63 10.21
N LEU A 22 6.06 -13.54 9.01
CA LEU A 22 7.35 -12.89 8.79
C LEU A 22 7.15 -11.56 8.08
N VAL A 23 7.71 -10.50 8.66
CA VAL A 23 7.73 -9.16 8.06
C VAL A 23 8.99 -9.00 7.22
N LYS A 24 8.83 -8.49 6.00
CA LYS A 24 9.92 -8.15 5.08
C LYS A 24 9.77 -6.72 4.61
N ASP A 25 10.89 -5.99 4.60
CA ASP A 25 11.00 -4.72 3.88
C ASP A 25 10.97 -5.00 2.37
N HIS A 26 10.09 -4.31 1.65
CA HIS A 26 9.95 -4.41 0.19
C HIS A 26 10.45 -3.15 -0.53
N GLY A 27 11.02 -2.21 0.23
CA GLY A 27 11.52 -0.94 -0.26
C GLY A 27 10.42 0.09 -0.47
N ARG A 28 10.73 1.10 -1.28
CA ARG A 28 9.86 2.26 -1.51
C ARG A 28 9.60 2.51 -2.99
N PHE A 29 8.48 3.14 -3.29
CA PHE A 29 8.16 3.65 -4.64
C PHE A 29 7.71 5.11 -4.57
N VAL A 30 7.90 5.86 -5.66
CA VAL A 30 7.51 7.28 -5.75
C VAL A 30 6.00 7.44 -5.85
N MET A 31 5.45 8.53 -5.30
CA MET A 31 4.01 8.81 -5.32
C MET A 31 3.53 9.42 -6.65
N GLU A 32 3.89 8.77 -7.74
CA GLU A 32 3.38 9.04 -9.09
C GLU A 32 2.41 7.94 -9.50
N ARG A 33 1.35 8.30 -10.24
CA ARG A 33 0.27 7.36 -10.58
C ARG A 33 0.78 6.08 -11.26
N GLU A 34 1.72 6.23 -12.17
CA GLU A 34 2.32 5.15 -12.94
C GLU A 34 3.14 4.22 -12.04
N ALA A 35 3.86 4.78 -11.06
CA ALA A 35 4.62 4.02 -10.08
C ALA A 35 3.70 3.25 -9.11
N VAL A 36 2.60 3.86 -8.65
CA VAL A 36 1.57 3.21 -7.82
C VAL A 36 0.96 2.03 -8.59
N LEU A 37 0.61 2.22 -9.86
CA LEU A 37 0.05 1.15 -10.69
C LEU A 37 1.07 0.07 -10.99
N ALA A 38 2.34 0.42 -11.24
CA ALA A 38 3.41 -0.54 -11.44
C ALA A 38 3.64 -1.39 -10.19
N PHE A 39 3.63 -0.77 -9.00
CA PHE A 39 3.67 -1.49 -7.73
C PHE A 39 2.47 -2.43 -7.60
N ALA A 40 1.25 -1.92 -7.80
CA ALA A 40 0.03 -2.71 -7.64
C ALA A 40 0.01 -3.94 -8.56
N ASN A 41 0.39 -3.78 -9.84
CA ASN A 41 0.45 -4.88 -10.80
C ASN A 41 1.52 -5.92 -10.49
N LYS A 42 2.67 -5.49 -9.94
CA LYS A 42 3.84 -6.37 -9.74
C LYS A 42 3.79 -7.10 -8.39
N VAL A 43 3.21 -6.46 -7.38
CA VAL A 43 3.34 -6.91 -5.99
C VAL A 43 2.02 -7.47 -5.47
N LEU A 44 0.89 -6.82 -5.78
CA LEU A 44 -0.39 -7.15 -5.15
C LEU A 44 -1.09 -8.32 -5.85
N THR A 45 -1.82 -9.11 -5.05
CA THR A 45 -2.77 -10.12 -5.51
C THR A 45 -4.14 -9.86 -4.90
N LYS A 46 -5.16 -10.54 -5.44
CA LYS A 46 -6.55 -10.34 -5.00
C LYS A 46 -6.78 -10.70 -3.55
N GLU A 47 -5.96 -11.57 -2.98
CA GLU A 47 -6.06 -12.09 -1.62
C GLU A 47 -5.26 -11.28 -0.59
N ASP A 48 -4.59 -10.21 -1.03
CA ASP A 48 -3.84 -9.34 -0.14
C ASP A 48 -4.77 -8.41 0.64
N ASP A 49 -4.48 -8.27 1.93
CA ASP A 49 -5.00 -7.20 2.75
C ASP A 49 -4.04 -6.00 2.65
N VAL A 50 -4.52 -4.85 2.18
CA VAL A 50 -3.71 -3.62 2.14
C VAL A 50 -4.09 -2.73 3.32
N VAL A 51 -3.06 -2.34 4.07
CA VAL A 51 -3.12 -1.40 5.19
C VAL A 51 -2.36 -0.16 4.77
N LEU A 52 -3.04 0.98 4.73
CA LEU A 52 -2.43 2.24 4.30
C LEU A 52 -2.43 3.24 5.45
N GLU A 53 -1.25 3.76 5.77
CA GLU A 53 -1.00 4.88 6.66
C GLU A 53 -0.65 6.12 5.84
N ALA A 54 -1.23 7.27 6.18
CA ALA A 54 -0.84 8.55 5.61
C ALA A 54 -1.26 9.71 6.49
N THR A 55 -0.46 10.78 6.46
CA THR A 55 -0.76 12.07 7.13
C THR A 55 -1.64 13.01 6.29
N GLY A 56 -2.39 12.50 5.30
CA GLY A 56 -3.15 13.34 4.35
C GLY A 56 -4.25 12.59 3.58
N ASN A 57 -4.82 13.22 2.55
CA ASN A 57 -5.90 12.59 1.77
C ASN A 57 -5.41 11.38 0.95
N THR A 58 -5.90 10.20 1.30
CA THR A 58 -5.52 8.91 0.69
C THR A 58 -6.49 8.43 -0.39
N ALA A 59 -7.61 9.14 -0.62
CA ALA A 59 -8.71 8.64 -1.44
C ALA A 59 -8.29 8.24 -2.87
N ILE A 60 -7.36 9.00 -3.46
CA ILE A 60 -6.84 8.71 -4.81
C ILE A 60 -6.05 7.39 -4.81
N ILE A 61 -5.20 7.17 -3.82
CA ILE A 61 -4.35 5.97 -3.74
C ILE A 61 -5.23 4.75 -3.50
N VAL A 62 -6.14 4.82 -2.53
CA VAL A 62 -7.12 3.77 -2.24
C VAL A 62 -7.86 3.37 -3.51
N ARG A 63 -8.35 4.36 -4.27
CA ARG A 63 -9.07 4.11 -5.53
C ARG A 63 -8.19 3.50 -6.62
N LEU A 64 -6.89 3.82 -6.66
CA LEU A 64 -5.94 3.19 -7.59
C LEU A 64 -5.61 1.74 -7.21
N LEU A 65 -5.57 1.42 -5.92
CA LEU A 65 -5.20 0.09 -5.41
C LEU A 65 -6.38 -0.88 -5.34
N THR A 66 -7.60 -0.40 -5.09
CA THR A 66 -8.81 -1.22 -4.94
C THR A 66 -9.01 -2.26 -6.07
N PRO A 67 -8.72 -1.95 -7.35
CA PRO A 67 -8.85 -2.95 -8.42
C PRO A 67 -7.89 -4.14 -8.33
N PHE A 68 -6.91 -4.15 -7.42
CA PHE A 68 -5.86 -5.17 -7.36
C PHE A 68 -5.99 -6.13 -6.16
N VAL A 69 -6.80 -5.78 -5.15
CA VAL A 69 -6.81 -6.44 -3.85
C VAL A 69 -8.23 -6.65 -3.30
N GLU A 70 -8.34 -7.42 -2.22
CA GLU A 70 -9.49 -7.41 -1.30
C GLU A 70 -9.60 -6.01 -0.62
N PRO A 71 -10.70 -5.68 0.10
CA PRO A 71 -10.96 -4.31 0.54
C PRO A 71 -9.77 -3.63 1.24
N VAL A 72 -9.31 -2.51 0.68
CA VAL A 72 -8.23 -1.70 1.27
C VAL A 72 -8.68 -1.13 2.62
N LYS A 73 -7.90 -1.39 3.67
CA LYS A 73 -8.14 -0.90 5.03
C LYS A 73 -7.30 0.37 5.25
N ASN A 74 -7.97 1.48 5.51
CA ASN A 74 -7.33 2.78 5.74
C ASN A 74 -7.07 2.98 7.23
N PHE A 75 -5.83 3.33 7.57
CA PHE A 75 -5.43 3.79 8.90
C PHE A 75 -4.84 5.19 8.75
N VAL A 76 -5.31 6.16 9.53
CA VAL A 76 -4.80 7.54 9.46
C VAL A 76 -4.23 7.87 10.83
N PHE A 77 -2.93 8.17 10.89
CA PHE A 77 -2.32 8.77 12.07
C PHE A 77 -2.20 10.28 11.82
N GLU A 78 -3.07 11.05 12.48
CA GLU A 78 -2.83 12.47 12.69
C GLU A 78 -2.06 12.62 14.01
N ALA A 79 -0.85 13.19 13.93
CA ALA A 79 -0.07 13.62 15.08
C ALA A 79 -0.36 15.09 15.38
#